data_AF-A0A1F4A8W2-F1
#
_entry.id   AF-A0A1F4A8W2-F1
#
_cell.length_a   1.000
_cell.length_b   1.000
_cell.length_c   1.000
_cell.angle_alpha   90.00
_cell.angle_beta   90.00
_cell.angle_gamma   90.00
#
_symmetry.space_group_name_H-M   'P 1'
#
loop_
_entity.id
_entity.type
_entity.pdbx_description
1 polymer ?
#
loop_
_entity_poly.entity_id
_entity_poly.type
_entity_poly.pdbx_seq_one_letter_code
_entity_poly.pdbx_strand_id
1 'polypeptide(L)'
;MEGISVKLPTPLGNALAAEARRRNVTQSTIVREALERCLLDRPDGDSGPSCADLVRDLVGSVKSGRRDLATNKALLQAAMETDFRRGRKRRR
;
A
#
# COMPACT_ATOMS: atom_id res chain seq x y z
N MET A 1 -1.04 7.66 -29.06
CA MET A 1 -0.36 6.44 -28.58
C MET A 1 0.79 6.17 -29.53
N GLU A 2 1.98 6.02 -28.99
CA GLU A 2 3.14 5.57 -29.75
C GLU A 2 3.15 4.04 -29.80
N GLY A 3 3.48 3.46 -30.95
CA GLY A 3 3.49 2.01 -31.16
C GLY A 3 4.90 1.45 -31.05
N ILE A 4 5.05 0.31 -30.39
CA ILE A 4 6.30 -0.45 -30.35
C ILE A 4 6.09 -1.83 -30.97
N SER A 5 7.13 -2.36 -31.61
CA SER A 5 7.14 -3.75 -32.08
C SER A 5 8.08 -4.56 -31.20
N VAL A 6 7.56 -5.65 -30.61
CA VAL A 6 8.31 -6.51 -29.69
C VAL A 6 8.29 -7.92 -30.22
N LYS A 7 9.48 -8.54 -30.32
CA LYS A 7 9.59 -9.96 -30.65
C LYS A 7 9.23 -10.79 -29.42
N LEU A 8 8.17 -11.59 -29.53
CA LEU A 8 7.72 -12.49 -28.47
C LEU A 8 8.10 -13.93 -28.82
N PRO A 9 8.64 -14.72 -27.87
CA PRO A 9 8.73 -16.16 -28.04
C PRO A 9 7.34 -16.75 -28.31
N THR A 10 7.26 -17.74 -29.20
CA THR A 10 5.99 -18.39 -29.59
C THR A 10 5.15 -18.84 -28.38
N PRO A 11 5.71 -19.46 -27.32
CA PRO A 11 4.92 -19.84 -26.14
C PRO A 11 4.27 -18.64 -25.44
N LEU A 12 4.98 -17.51 -25.36
CA LEU A 12 4.48 -16.30 -24.72
C LEU A 12 3.38 -15.63 -25.56
N GLY A 13 3.55 -15.60 -26.88
CA GLY A 13 2.51 -15.11 -27.80
C GLY A 13 1.22 -15.92 -27.69
N ASN A 14 1.32 -17.24 -27.57
CA ASN A 14 0.17 -18.12 -27.38
C ASN A 14 -0.54 -17.89 -26.05
N ALA A 15 0.23 -17.74 -24.96
CA ALA A 15 -0.32 -17.43 -23.64
C ALA A 15 -1.03 -16.07 -23.62
N LEU A 16 -0.43 -15.05 -24.24
CA LEU A 16 -1.04 -13.72 -24.37
C LEU A 16 -2.35 -13.76 -25.17
N ALA A 17 -2.38 -14.50 -26.27
CA ALA A 17 -3.59 -14.68 -27.08
C ALA A 17 -4.70 -15.42 -26.32
N ALA A 18 -4.35 -16.46 -25.56
CA ALA A 18 -5.29 -17.20 -24.73
C ALA A 18 -5.89 -16.30 -23.64
N GLU A 19 -5.06 -15.50 -22.98
CA GLU A 19 -5.49 -14.59 -21.92
C GLU A 19 -6.37 -13.46 -22.46
N ALA A 20 -6.04 -12.92 -23.64
CA ALA A 20 -6.86 -11.93 -24.34
C ALA A 20 -8.27 -12.46 -24.62
N ARG A 21 -8.37 -13.70 -25.12
CA ARG A 21 -9.66 -14.37 -25.34
C ARG A 21 -10.41 -14.62 -24.03
N ARG A 22 -9.72 -15.10 -23.00
CA ARG A 22 -10.32 -15.38 -21.69
C ARG A 22 -10.94 -14.14 -21.05
N ARG A 23 -10.29 -12.98 -21.20
CA ARG A 23 -10.75 -11.68 -20.68
C ARG A 23 -11.67 -10.91 -21.63
N ASN A 24 -11.86 -11.39 -22.87
CA ASN A 24 -12.54 -10.66 -23.95
C ASN A 24 -11.98 -9.24 -24.19
N VAL A 25 -10.65 -9.14 -24.25
CA VAL A 25 -9.91 -7.88 -24.53
C VAL A 25 -8.86 -8.11 -25.61
N THR A 26 -8.25 -7.03 -26.10
CA THR A 26 -7.14 -7.14 -27.07
C THR A 26 -5.82 -7.49 -26.38
N GLN A 27 -4.89 -8.09 -27.13
CA GLN A 27 -3.53 -8.37 -26.63
C GLN A 27 -2.80 -7.08 -26.24
N SER A 28 -3.02 -5.99 -26.98
CA SER A 28 -2.42 -4.68 -26.67
C SER A 28 -2.92 -4.11 -25.34
N THR A 29 -4.17 -4.38 -24.94
CA THR A 29 -4.67 -4.00 -23.61
C THR A 29 -3.90 -4.74 -22.52
N ILE A 30 -3.71 -6.05 -22.64
CA ILE A 30 -2.96 -6.82 -21.65
C ILE A 30 -1.49 -6.37 -21.58
N VAL A 31 -0.85 -6.15 -22.74
CA VAL A 31 0.55 -5.69 -22.79
C VAL A 31 0.68 -4.31 -22.13
N ARG A 32 -0.23 -3.38 -22.43
CA ARG A 32 -0.24 -2.06 -21.81
C ARG A 32 -0.49 -2.12 -20.30
N GLU A 33 -1.49 -2.87 -19.84
CA GLU A 33 -1.72 -3.05 -18.39
C GLU A 33 -0.50 -3.62 -17.67
N ALA A 34 0.18 -4.59 -18.29
CA ALA A 34 1.39 -5.16 -17.72
C ALA A 34 2.53 -4.12 -17.64
N LEU A 35 2.69 -3.30 -18.69
CA LEU A 35 3.68 -2.22 -18.70
C LEU A 35 3.36 -1.14 -17.67
N GLU A 36 2.10 -0.72 -17.56
CA GLU A 36 1.65 0.27 -16.56
C GLU A 36 1.93 -0.23 -15.15
N ARG A 37 1.57 -1.48 -14.84
CA ARG A 37 1.84 -2.08 -13.52
C ARG A 37 3.34 -2.17 -13.20
N CYS A 38 4.16 -2.51 -14.20
CA CYS A 38 5.60 -2.68 -13.99
C CYS A 38 6.35 -1.35 -13.90
N LEU A 39 5.91 -0.31 -14.62
CA LEU A 39 6.64 0.95 -14.79
C LEU A 39 6.05 2.10 -13.99
N LEU A 40 4.74 2.14 -13.79
CA LEU A 40 4.01 3.23 -13.12
C LEU A 40 3.58 2.83 -11.71
N ASP A 41 3.10 1.60 -11.54
CA ASP A 41 2.67 1.10 -10.22
C ASP A 41 3.82 0.51 -9.40
N ARG A 42 5.07 0.71 -9.82
CA ARG A 42 6.22 0.37 -8.98
C ARG A 42 6.13 1.28 -7.74
N PRO A 43 5.85 0.76 -6.53
CA PRO A 43 6.06 1.56 -5.35
C PRO A 43 7.55 1.92 -5.38
N ASP A 44 7.87 3.20 -5.24
CA ASP A 44 9.24 3.68 -5.14
C ASP A 44 10.02 2.68 -4.29
N GLY A 45 11.02 2.07 -4.93
CA GLY A 45 11.64 0.85 -4.43
C GLY A 45 12.01 0.97 -2.96
N ASP A 46 11.75 -0.11 -2.23
CA ASP A 46 12.25 -0.34 -0.85
C ASP A 46 11.53 0.36 0.31
N SER A 47 10.60 1.29 0.04
CA SER A 47 9.73 1.81 1.09
C SER A 47 8.50 0.91 1.23
N GLY A 48 8.59 -0.10 2.11
CA GLY A 48 7.38 -0.69 2.70
C GLY A 48 6.45 0.42 3.26
N PRO A 49 5.17 0.11 3.54
CA PRO A 49 4.23 1.12 4.03
C PRO A 49 4.88 1.90 5.18
N SER A 50 4.86 3.23 5.08
CA SER A 50 5.45 4.06 6.13
C SER A 50 4.73 3.78 7.45
N CYS A 51 5.35 4.09 8.58
CA CYS A 51 4.67 4.00 9.87
C CYS A 51 3.34 4.78 9.87
N ALA A 52 3.23 5.86 9.08
CA ALA A 52 1.99 6.61 8.92
C ALA A 52 0.93 5.85 8.09
N ASP A 53 1.34 5.12 7.05
CA ASP A 53 0.43 4.31 6.24
C ASP A 53 -0.13 3.13 7.04
N LEU A 54 0.68 2.52 7.90
CA LEU A 54 0.29 1.40 8.75
C LEU A 54 -0.73 1.75 9.83
N VAL A 55 -0.79 3.03 10.26
CA VAL A 55 -1.67 3.49 11.35
C VAL A 55 -2.80 4.39 10.86
N ARG A 56 -2.95 4.53 9.53
CA ARG A 56 -3.90 5.48 8.92
C ARG A 56 -5.35 5.16 9.28
N ASP A 57 -5.69 3.89 9.34
CA ASP A 57 -7.01 3.38 9.74
C ASP A 57 -7.33 3.60 11.23
N LEU A 58 -6.30 3.79 12.07
CA LEU A 58 -6.47 4.10 13.48
C LEU A 58 -6.85 5.57 13.73
N VAL A 59 -6.72 6.45 12.75
CA VAL A 59 -7.08 7.87 12.89
C VAL A 59 -8.57 8.00 13.20
N GLY A 60 -8.90 8.53 14.38
CA GLY A 60 -10.29 8.70 14.83
C GLY A 60 -10.96 7.45 15.41
N SER A 61 -10.25 6.32 15.50
CA SER A 61 -10.75 5.09 16.14
C SER A 61 -11.00 5.27 17.64
N VAL A 62 -10.24 6.15 18.29
CA VAL A 62 -10.37 6.46 19.71
C VAL A 62 -11.25 7.69 19.90
N LYS A 63 -12.47 7.48 20.40
CA LYS A 63 -13.46 8.54 20.65
C LYS A 63 -13.31 9.22 22.02
N SER A 64 -12.47 8.67 22.89
CA SER A 64 -12.23 9.16 24.25
C SER A 64 -10.85 9.79 24.37
N GLY A 65 -10.70 10.73 25.30
CA GLY A 65 -9.42 11.39 25.55
C GLY A 65 -9.45 12.87 25.20
N ARG A 66 -8.36 13.54 25.55
CA ARG A 66 -8.25 14.99 25.40
C ARG A 66 -7.90 15.36 23.96
N ARG A 67 -8.60 16.36 23.42
CA ARG A 67 -8.45 16.82 22.03
C ARG A 67 -7.11 17.52 21.76
N ASP A 68 -6.41 17.98 22.81
CA ASP A 68 -5.19 18.78 22.73
C ASP A 68 -3.89 17.97 22.79
N LEU A 69 -3.95 16.63 22.84
CA LEU A 69 -2.75 15.80 23.01
C LEU A 69 -1.75 15.94 21.85
N ALA A 70 -2.22 16.15 20.62
CA ALA A 70 -1.33 16.33 19.46
C ALA A 70 -0.54 17.65 19.54
N THR A 71 -1.11 18.69 20.15
CA THR A 71 -0.52 20.04 20.22
C THR A 71 0.24 20.24 21.54
N ASN A 72 -0.24 19.64 22.63
CA ASN A 72 0.36 19.75 23.97
C ASN A 72 1.23 18.54 24.29
N LYS A 73 2.50 18.61 23.87
CA LYS A 73 3.47 17.51 23.99
C LYS A 73 3.72 17.06 25.43
N ALA A 74 3.67 17.97 26.41
CA ALA A 74 3.87 17.63 27.82
C ALA A 74 2.78 16.69 28.33
N LEU A 75 1.53 16.92 27.93
CA LEU A 75 0.42 16.05 28.29
C LEU A 75 0.46 14.70 27.56
N LEU A 76 0.88 14.71 26.29
CA LEU A 76 1.10 13.48 25.54
C LEU A 76 2.14 12.59 26.23
N GLN A 77 3.29 13.16 26.61
CA GLN A 77 4.34 12.44 27.33
C GLN A 77 3.84 11.87 28.66
N ALA A 78 3.15 12.68 29.48
CA ALA A 78 2.59 12.23 30.75
C ALA A 78 1.57 11.08 30.59
N ALA A 79 0.74 11.13 29.54
CA ALA A 79 -0.19 10.06 29.21
C ALA A 79 0.51 8.76 28.79
N MET A 80 1.55 8.86 27.95
CA MET A 80 2.37 7.71 27.53
C MET A 80 3.06 7.02 28.72
N GLU A 81 3.66 7.79 29.63
CA GLU A 81 4.28 7.24 30.84
C GLU A 81 3.27 6.53 31.73
N THR A 82 2.09 7.12 31.90
CA THR A 82 1.01 6.55 32.72
C THR A 82 0.53 5.22 32.14
N ASP A 83 0.35 5.15 30.82
CA ASP A 83 -0.08 3.93 30.15
C ASP A 83 0.97 2.82 30.19
N PHE A 84 2.25 3.17 29.98
CA PHE A 84 3.36 2.23 30.14
C PHE A 84 3.39 1.60 31.53
N ARG A 85 3.17 2.40 32.59
CA ARG A 85 3.06 1.90 33.98
C ARG A 85 1.85 0.96 34.16
N ARG A 86 0.71 1.24 33.51
CA ARG A 86 -0.49 0.38 33.56
C ARG A 86 -0.26 -0.97 32.87
N GLY A 87 0.35 -0.98 31.68
CA GLY A 87 0.68 -2.20 30.95
C GLY A 87 1.66 -3.10 31.74
N ARG A 88 2.63 -2.50 32.42
CA ARG A 88 3.58 -3.22 33.29
C ARG A 88 2.91 -3.87 34.51
N LYS A 89 1.90 -3.23 35.10
CA LYS A 89 1.14 -3.77 36.25
C LYS A 89 0.24 -4.96 35.88
N ARG A 90 -0.31 -4.99 34.65
CA ARG A 90 -1.19 -6.08 34.18
C ARG A 90 -0.46 -7.35 33.74
N ARG A 91 0.87 -7.31 33.59
CA ARG A 91 1.73 -8.45 33.21
C ARG A 91 2.35 -9.18 34.41
N ARG A 92 2.00 -8.82 35.65
CA ARG A 92 2.42 -9.52 36.87
C ARG A 92 1.26 -10.31 37.45
#